data_AF-A0A843K136-F1
#
_entry.id   AF-A0A843K136-F1
#
_cell.length_a   1.000
_cell.length_b   1.000
_cell.length_c   1.000
_cell.angle_alpha   90.00
_cell.angle_beta   90.00
_cell.angle_gamma   90.00
#
_symmetry.space_group_name_H-M   'P 1'
#
loop_
_entity.id
_entity.type
_entity.pdbx_description
1 polymer ?
#
loop_
_entity_poly.entity_id
_entity_poly.type
_entity_poly.pdbx_seq_one_letter_code
_entity_poly.pdbx_strand_id
1 'polypeptide(L)'
;MKKIISFSIFSILVFSLFSPFILAEAQNILIYGESLGKIENSIKTNYNISKMQKIPQDLSNYGAIVIIVPKTGISTEEIPKLVSFVDSGGSLIIVAEDFTEASSISQINRLLSSFKIEVNIDRVYDDTSFSSFNTRVLIKGDDNYPPSKGVSNILYVSGSSLKGKFDGELKSNTTSYSKNYDEFETYKKGSRPPVSGYITHGNGMIILIGDKSLFEDAYVVHEDNALFVMNLFDFAMGRYNLIENRLRYKENYDEEIKSFLPYFESMKSNGFSVIKPTETNRINSLIEQSQNSYSFGLYREAFTTLSQATTLFKSQLEVVNKGFNDKLVKGKNLEDQARSKGVTVSDEAIFSEGVYYLTQAEKEPNLIKRVELIDKAIDILENFGQGDIQRAKIEIDTADSKLKEAKKTIFYEKDVQKADELLTTARKLYNREEYPDAFSKAQESQKYSSRAIEKYNIFKIIVGLGLLLGALLLMIISKRILSWKAKKKE
;
A
#
# COMPACT_ATOMS: atom_id res chain seq x y z
N MET A 1 -36.94 -7.23 7.76
CA MET A 1 -35.81 -6.32 8.04
C MET A 1 -34.61 -6.77 7.22
N LYS A 2 -33.90 -5.80 6.64
CA LYS A 2 -32.63 -5.88 5.87
C LYS A 2 -32.70 -6.43 4.44
N LYS A 3 -32.96 -5.49 3.52
CA LYS A 3 -32.44 -5.47 2.14
C LYS A 3 -30.91 -5.40 2.20
N ILE A 4 -30.22 -6.25 1.45
CA ILE A 4 -28.83 -6.04 1.06
C ILE A 4 -28.82 -5.94 -0.46
N ILE A 5 -28.45 -4.74 -0.91
CA ILE A 5 -28.29 -4.36 -2.30
C ILE A 5 -26.91 -4.86 -2.72
N SER A 6 -26.86 -5.85 -3.62
CA SER A 6 -25.66 -6.18 -4.37
C SER A 6 -25.51 -5.17 -5.51
N PHE A 7 -24.73 -4.11 -5.29
CA PHE A 7 -24.26 -3.25 -6.37
C PHE A 7 -23.11 -3.98 -7.07
N SER A 8 -23.42 -4.67 -8.17
CA SER A 8 -22.43 -5.33 -9.01
C SER A 8 -21.63 -4.29 -9.81
N ILE A 9 -20.31 -4.40 -9.68
CA ILE A 9 -19.20 -3.60 -10.24
C ILE A 9 -19.10 -3.70 -11.78
N PHE A 10 -20.19 -4.04 -12.49
CA PHE A 10 -20.16 -4.38 -13.92
C PHE A 10 -20.83 -3.36 -14.85
N SER A 11 -21.18 -2.16 -14.37
CA SER A 11 -21.91 -1.15 -15.16
C SER A 11 -21.09 0.07 -15.62
N ILE A 12 -19.76 0.09 -15.41
CA ILE A 12 -18.91 1.24 -15.80
C ILE A 12 -18.19 1.03 -17.15
N LEU A 13 -18.32 -0.13 -17.81
CA LEU A 13 -17.49 -0.48 -18.96
C LEU A 13 -18.17 -0.51 -20.35
N VAL A 14 -19.43 -0.05 -20.51
CA VAL A 14 -20.13 -0.14 -21.82
C VAL A 14 -20.84 1.16 -22.27
N PHE A 15 -20.39 2.35 -21.83
CA PHE A 15 -20.89 3.62 -22.39
C PHE A 15 -19.81 4.54 -23.01
N SER A 16 -18.65 3.99 -23.39
CA SER A 16 -17.56 4.75 -24.03
C SER A 16 -17.45 4.61 -25.56
N LEU A 17 -18.39 3.94 -26.23
CA LEU A 17 -18.25 3.60 -27.66
C LEU A 17 -19.12 4.41 -28.65
N PHE A 18 -19.79 5.48 -28.22
CA PHE A 18 -20.45 6.41 -29.14
C PHE A 18 -20.32 7.87 -28.68
N SER A 19 -19.08 8.32 -28.52
CA SER A 19 -18.79 9.76 -28.65
C SER A 19 -18.50 10.01 -30.13
N PRO A 20 -19.23 10.89 -30.83
CA PRO A 20 -18.77 11.33 -32.14
C PRO A 20 -17.36 11.92 -31.94
N PHE A 21 -16.39 11.38 -32.68
CA PHE A 21 -15.08 11.99 -32.87
C PHE A 21 -15.29 13.36 -33.54
N ILE A 22 -15.65 14.37 -32.75
CA ILE A 22 -15.22 15.72 -33.06
C ILE A 22 -13.76 15.70 -32.66
N LEU A 23 -12.87 15.54 -33.64
CA LEU A 23 -11.51 16.03 -33.49
C LEU A 23 -11.66 17.52 -33.18
N ALA A 24 -11.71 17.88 -31.90
CA ALA A 24 -11.47 19.25 -31.50
C ALA A 24 -10.01 19.49 -31.90
N GLU A 25 -9.81 20.18 -33.03
CA GLU A 25 -8.49 20.73 -33.33
C GLU A 25 -8.06 21.49 -32.07
N ALA A 26 -6.90 21.12 -31.53
CA ALA A 26 -6.33 21.83 -30.40
C ALA A 26 -6.21 23.31 -30.81
N GLN A 27 -6.98 24.17 -30.15
CA GLN A 27 -7.00 25.59 -30.45
C GLN A 27 -5.64 26.20 -30.08
N ASN A 28 -5.17 27.14 -30.89
CA ASN A 28 -3.85 27.72 -30.70
C ASN A 28 -3.88 28.85 -29.68
N ILE A 29 -2.88 28.87 -28.80
CA ILE A 29 -2.58 29.94 -27.87
C ILE A 29 -1.25 30.57 -28.28
N LEU A 30 -1.24 31.89 -28.41
CA LEU A 30 -0.01 32.66 -28.59
C LEU A 30 0.48 33.18 -27.23
N ILE A 31 1.71 32.89 -26.85
CA ILE A 31 2.38 33.54 -25.72
C ILE A 31 3.31 34.61 -26.26
N TYR A 32 3.04 35.84 -25.86
CA TYR A 32 3.83 37.03 -26.16
C TYR A 32 4.55 37.50 -24.90
N GLY A 33 5.87 37.26 -24.86
CA GLY A 33 6.75 37.64 -23.75
C GLY A 33 7.47 36.45 -23.11
N GLU A 34 7.45 36.37 -21.78
CA GLU A 34 8.14 35.34 -21.00
C GLU A 34 7.45 33.96 -21.06
N SER A 35 8.20 32.92 -20.65
CA SER A 35 7.67 31.56 -20.55
C SER A 35 6.80 31.40 -19.30
N LEU A 36 5.72 30.64 -19.37
CA LEU A 36 4.90 30.27 -18.21
C LEU A 36 5.50 29.07 -17.44
N GLY A 37 6.82 28.88 -17.49
CA GLY A 37 7.48 27.74 -16.85
C GLY A 37 6.95 26.36 -17.26
N LYS A 38 6.93 25.43 -16.30
CA LYS A 38 6.50 24.03 -16.47
C LYS A 38 4.99 23.86 -16.63
N ILE A 39 4.18 24.80 -16.15
CA ILE A 39 2.71 24.70 -16.29
C ILE A 39 2.27 24.75 -17.76
N GLU A 40 3.12 25.27 -18.65
CA GLU A 40 2.91 25.15 -20.11
C GLU A 40 2.75 23.71 -20.59
N ASN A 41 3.45 22.76 -19.97
CA ASN A 41 3.31 21.34 -20.34
C ASN A 41 1.90 20.83 -20.00
N SER A 42 1.32 21.31 -18.90
CA SER A 42 -0.06 21.01 -18.55
C SER A 42 -1.05 21.64 -19.52
N ILE A 43 -0.83 22.90 -19.90
CA ILE A 43 -1.66 23.62 -20.88
C ILE A 43 -1.61 22.91 -22.25
N LYS A 44 -0.43 22.43 -22.66
CA LYS A 44 -0.23 21.70 -23.93
C LYS A 44 -1.00 20.38 -24.04
N THR A 45 -1.53 19.85 -22.95
CA THR A 45 -2.40 18.65 -23.01
C THR A 45 -3.70 18.92 -23.76
N ASN A 46 -4.17 20.18 -23.81
CA ASN A 46 -5.42 20.57 -24.45
C ASN A 46 -5.25 21.59 -25.59
N TYR A 47 -4.10 22.25 -25.69
CA TYR A 47 -3.88 23.40 -26.57
C TYR A 47 -2.54 23.35 -27.27
N ASN A 48 -2.45 23.99 -28.44
CA ASN A 48 -1.18 24.22 -29.12
C ASN A 48 -0.61 25.57 -28.69
N ILE A 49 0.62 25.60 -28.17
CA ILE A 49 1.27 26.83 -27.71
C ILE A 49 2.32 27.29 -28.71
N SER A 50 2.15 28.49 -29.24
CA SER A 50 3.18 29.22 -29.98
C SER A 50 3.77 30.32 -29.10
N LYS A 51 5.10 30.46 -29.03
CA LYS A 51 5.75 31.55 -28.30
C LYS A 51 6.42 32.49 -29.28
N MET A 52 6.16 33.79 -29.15
CA MET A 52 6.76 34.79 -30.03
C MET A 52 7.21 36.01 -29.24
N GLN A 53 8.27 36.65 -29.73
CA GLN A 53 8.77 37.92 -29.20
C GLN A 53 8.22 39.13 -29.97
N LYS A 54 7.39 38.89 -30.99
CA LYS A 54 6.65 39.91 -31.74
C LYS A 54 5.27 39.36 -32.11
N ILE A 55 4.25 40.20 -32.07
CA ILE A 55 2.89 39.81 -32.45
C ILE A 55 2.85 39.61 -33.99
N PRO A 56 2.40 38.45 -34.49
CA PRO A 56 2.33 38.19 -35.92
C PRO A 56 1.25 39.06 -36.59
N GLN A 57 1.34 39.18 -37.92
CA GLN A 57 0.36 39.99 -38.68
C GLN A 57 -1.03 39.35 -38.68
N ASP A 58 -1.08 38.02 -38.76
CA ASP A 58 -2.32 37.25 -38.74
C ASP A 58 -2.51 36.61 -37.37
N LEU A 59 -3.61 36.97 -36.71
CA LEU A 59 -4.01 36.45 -35.39
C LEU A 59 -5.22 35.51 -35.48
N SER A 60 -5.78 35.30 -36.68
CA SER A 60 -7.03 34.53 -36.88
C SER A 60 -6.94 33.07 -36.45
N ASN A 61 -5.72 32.50 -36.43
CA ASN A 61 -5.48 31.12 -36.04
C ASN A 61 -5.44 30.90 -34.52
N TYR A 62 -5.47 31.96 -33.71
CA TYR A 62 -5.38 31.86 -32.25
C TYR A 62 -6.74 32.08 -31.59
N GLY A 63 -7.06 31.27 -30.58
CA GLY A 63 -8.23 31.50 -29.72
C GLY A 63 -7.92 32.46 -28.56
N ALA A 64 -6.69 32.42 -28.07
CA ALA A 64 -6.21 33.31 -27.03
C ALA A 64 -4.77 33.79 -27.26
N ILE A 65 -4.48 34.99 -26.75
CA ILE A 65 -3.12 35.55 -26.68
C ILE A 65 -2.82 35.86 -25.22
N VAL A 66 -1.74 35.30 -24.71
CA VAL A 66 -1.19 35.61 -23.39
C VAL A 66 -0.12 36.68 -23.57
N ILE A 67 -0.27 37.80 -22.87
CA ILE A 67 0.74 38.84 -22.77
C ILE A 67 1.30 38.78 -21.36
N ILE A 68 2.53 38.29 -21.24
CA ILE A 68 3.23 38.16 -19.97
C ILE A 68 4.63 38.75 -20.13
N VAL A 69 4.87 39.91 -19.50
CA VAL A 69 6.20 40.55 -19.48
C VAL A 69 6.82 40.65 -20.89
N PRO A 70 6.21 41.41 -21.82
CA PRO A 70 6.76 41.54 -23.17
C PRO A 70 8.09 42.29 -23.15
N LYS A 71 9.18 41.65 -23.61
CA LYS A 71 10.55 42.20 -23.53
C LYS A 71 10.72 43.59 -24.15
N THR A 72 9.98 43.88 -25.21
CA THR A 72 10.05 45.17 -25.95
C THR A 72 8.85 46.07 -25.66
N GLY A 73 7.97 45.68 -24.74
CA GLY A 73 6.66 46.31 -24.58
C GLY A 73 5.73 46.11 -25.78
N ILE A 74 4.51 46.63 -25.67
CA ILE A 74 3.50 46.61 -26.74
C ILE A 74 3.60 47.92 -27.52
N SER A 75 3.91 47.86 -28.81
CA SER A 75 4.00 49.04 -29.66
C SER A 75 2.63 49.64 -29.97
N THR A 76 2.60 50.93 -30.35
CA THR A 76 1.37 51.61 -30.78
C THR A 76 0.72 50.97 -32.01
N GLU A 77 1.50 50.27 -32.82
CA GLU A 77 1.05 49.56 -34.03
C GLU A 77 0.43 48.19 -33.72
N GLU A 78 0.80 47.59 -32.58
CA GLU A 78 0.27 46.30 -32.12
C GLU A 78 -1.05 46.46 -31.37
N ILE A 79 -1.25 47.58 -30.65
CA ILE A 79 -2.48 47.83 -29.88
C ILE A 79 -3.75 47.67 -30.73
N PRO A 80 -3.91 48.34 -31.89
CA PRO A 80 -5.12 48.17 -32.71
C PRO A 80 -5.35 46.74 -33.20
N LYS A 81 -4.27 45.95 -33.40
CA LYS A 81 -4.39 44.55 -33.82
C LYS A 81 -4.93 43.69 -32.69
N LEU A 82 -4.44 43.89 -31.47
CA LEU A 82 -4.92 43.20 -30.27
C LEU A 82 -6.38 43.58 -29.97
N VAL A 83 -6.75 44.84 -30.12
CA VAL A 83 -8.15 45.29 -29.98
C VAL A 83 -9.04 44.59 -31.02
N SER A 84 -8.66 44.61 -32.31
CA SER A 84 -9.39 43.95 -33.39
C SER A 84 -9.52 42.43 -33.19
N PHE A 85 -8.48 41.80 -32.64
CA PHE A 85 -8.50 40.38 -32.26
C PHE A 85 -9.58 40.10 -31.21
N VAL A 86 -9.68 40.93 -30.17
CA VAL A 86 -10.75 40.81 -29.17
C VAL A 86 -12.12 41.07 -29.78
N ASP A 87 -12.27 42.13 -30.59
CA ASP A 87 -13.54 42.45 -31.26
C ASP A 87 -14.05 41.28 -32.10
N SER A 88 -13.12 40.52 -32.70
CA SER A 88 -13.40 39.35 -33.54
C SER A 88 -13.71 38.07 -32.76
N GLY A 89 -13.67 38.10 -31.42
CA GLY A 89 -13.99 36.94 -30.57
C GLY A 89 -12.81 36.31 -29.85
N GLY A 90 -11.60 36.83 -30.02
CA GLY A 90 -10.41 36.34 -29.33
C GLY A 90 -10.32 36.75 -27.86
N SER A 91 -9.54 36.00 -27.09
CA SER A 91 -9.31 36.28 -25.66
C SER A 91 -7.90 36.80 -25.40
N LEU A 92 -7.76 37.95 -24.74
CA LEU A 92 -6.48 38.42 -24.22
C LEU A 92 -6.33 38.05 -22.75
N ILE A 93 -5.25 37.35 -22.41
CA ILE A 93 -4.84 37.10 -21.03
C ILE A 93 -3.65 38.01 -20.76
N ILE A 94 -3.80 38.99 -19.88
CA ILE A 94 -2.74 39.95 -19.55
C ILE A 94 -2.29 39.67 -18.13
N VAL A 95 -1.00 39.37 -17.99
CA VAL A 95 -0.37 39.05 -16.71
C VAL A 95 0.59 40.17 -16.35
N ALA A 96 0.33 40.80 -15.20
CA ALA A 96 1.17 41.86 -14.68
C ALA A 96 2.46 41.31 -14.07
N GLU A 97 3.51 42.12 -14.20
CA GLU A 97 4.82 41.92 -13.58
C GLU A 97 4.79 42.28 -12.08
N ASP A 98 5.89 42.04 -11.36
CA ASP A 98 6.10 42.55 -10.00
C ASP A 98 5.90 44.09 -9.94
N PHE A 99 5.31 44.57 -8.84
CA PHE A 99 5.00 46.00 -8.64
C PHE A 99 6.22 46.93 -8.75
N THR A 100 7.43 46.40 -8.55
CA THR A 100 8.68 47.18 -8.71
C THR A 100 8.97 47.53 -10.17
N GLU A 101 8.37 46.83 -11.12
CA GLU A 101 8.57 47.03 -12.56
C GLU A 101 7.53 48.03 -13.14
N ALA A 102 7.50 49.22 -12.57
CA ALA A 102 6.58 50.30 -12.94
C ALA A 102 6.58 50.62 -14.45
N SER A 103 7.71 50.45 -15.12
CA SER A 103 7.84 50.64 -16.57
C SER A 103 7.09 49.56 -17.37
N SER A 104 7.18 48.30 -16.96
CA SER A 104 6.44 47.17 -17.55
C SER A 104 4.94 47.34 -17.34
N ILE A 105 4.51 47.69 -16.12
CA ILE A 105 3.11 47.98 -15.80
C ILE A 105 2.58 49.16 -16.63
N SER A 106 3.37 50.23 -16.77
CA SER A 106 2.98 51.39 -17.59
C SER A 106 2.79 51.01 -19.07
N GLN A 107 3.60 50.09 -19.60
CA GLN A 107 3.48 49.63 -20.99
C GLN A 107 2.20 48.82 -21.23
N ILE A 108 1.85 47.89 -20.33
CA ILE A 108 0.58 47.16 -20.43
C ILE A 108 -0.63 48.09 -20.23
N ASN A 109 -0.54 49.07 -19.34
CA ASN A 109 -1.62 50.04 -19.10
C ASN A 109 -1.93 50.90 -20.33
N ARG A 110 -0.99 51.09 -21.27
CA ARG A 110 -1.27 51.74 -22.56
C ARG A 110 -2.28 50.95 -23.39
N LEU A 111 -2.15 49.62 -23.46
CA LEU A 111 -3.14 48.76 -24.10
C LEU A 111 -4.47 48.81 -23.32
N LEU A 112 -4.40 48.62 -21.99
CA LEU A 112 -5.58 48.54 -21.12
C LEU A 112 -6.40 49.83 -21.08
N SER A 113 -5.80 50.99 -21.37
CA SER A 113 -6.50 52.28 -21.47
C SER A 113 -7.66 52.27 -22.48
N SER A 114 -7.53 51.49 -23.57
CA SER A 114 -8.59 51.29 -24.57
C SER A 114 -9.85 50.63 -23.98
N PHE A 115 -9.66 49.92 -22.87
CA PHE A 115 -10.66 49.11 -22.19
C PHE A 115 -11.12 49.69 -20.84
N LYS A 116 -10.56 50.83 -20.41
CA LYS A 116 -10.87 51.50 -19.13
C LYS A 116 -10.65 50.62 -17.89
N ILE A 117 -9.66 49.73 -17.98
CA ILE A 117 -9.14 48.93 -16.88
C ILE A 117 -7.64 49.19 -16.75
N GLU A 118 -7.06 48.89 -15.60
CA GLU A 118 -5.67 49.25 -15.26
C GLU A 118 -5.10 48.26 -14.22
N VAL A 119 -3.80 47.99 -14.31
CA VAL A 119 -3.02 47.42 -13.20
C VAL A 119 -2.40 48.57 -12.42
N ASN A 120 -2.65 48.63 -11.11
CA ASN A 120 -2.03 49.66 -10.29
C ASN A 120 -0.54 49.37 -10.10
N ILE A 121 0.29 50.40 -9.98
CA ILE A 121 1.71 50.25 -9.62
C ILE A 121 1.80 50.15 -8.09
N ASP A 122 1.32 49.04 -7.55
CA ASP A 122 1.28 48.75 -6.12
C ASP A 122 1.44 47.26 -5.83
N ARG A 123 1.61 46.91 -4.56
CA ARG A 123 1.62 45.52 -4.10
C ARG A 123 0.47 45.27 -3.16
N VAL A 124 -0.16 44.09 -3.27
CA VAL A 124 -1.20 43.62 -2.36
C VAL A 124 -0.56 43.04 -1.09
N TYR A 125 -1.13 43.37 0.07
CA TYR A 125 -0.72 42.92 1.39
C TYR A 125 -1.92 42.37 2.15
N ASP A 126 -1.68 41.46 3.09
CA ASP A 126 -2.68 40.96 4.04
C ASP A 126 -2.03 40.64 5.39
N ASP A 127 -2.59 41.19 6.46
CA ASP A 127 -2.02 41.03 7.81
C ASP A 127 -2.48 39.76 8.54
N THR A 128 -3.35 38.96 7.91
CA THR A 128 -3.96 37.78 8.56
C THR A 128 -3.98 36.54 7.70
N SER A 129 -4.23 36.66 6.39
CA SER A 129 -4.31 35.54 5.46
C SER A 129 -3.12 35.59 4.51
N PHE A 130 -1.98 35.10 4.99
CA PHE A 130 -0.73 35.07 4.23
C PHE A 130 0.08 33.83 4.60
N SER A 131 1.04 33.49 3.75
CA SER A 131 1.98 32.39 3.99
C SER A 131 3.12 32.86 4.92
N SER A 132 4.34 33.06 4.40
CA SER A 132 5.51 33.43 5.22
C SER A 132 5.65 34.93 5.48
N PHE A 133 5.09 35.77 4.61
CA PHE A 133 5.19 37.22 4.67
C PHE A 133 3.84 37.83 4.30
N ASN A 134 3.48 38.99 4.85
CA ASN A 134 2.22 39.66 4.55
C ASN A 134 2.08 40.10 3.08
N THR A 135 3.14 40.04 2.28
CA THR A 135 3.11 40.21 0.82
C THR A 135 2.66 38.95 0.09
N ARG A 136 2.85 37.77 0.70
CA ARG A 136 2.48 36.45 0.15
C ARG A 136 1.07 36.09 0.57
N VAL A 137 0.12 36.83 0.05
CA VAL A 137 -1.29 36.77 0.43
C VAL A 137 -1.89 35.45 -0.02
N LEU A 138 -2.63 34.81 0.89
CA LEU A 138 -3.47 33.66 0.58
C LEU A 138 -4.87 34.17 0.27
N ILE A 139 -5.17 34.29 -1.02
CA ILE A 139 -6.44 34.79 -1.52
C ILE A 139 -7.43 33.65 -1.60
N LYS A 140 -8.55 33.76 -0.89
CA LYS A 140 -9.60 32.75 -0.95
C LYS A 140 -10.25 32.75 -2.34
N GLY A 141 -10.48 31.56 -2.89
CA GLY A 141 -11.18 31.43 -4.16
C GLY A 141 -12.66 31.84 -4.11
N ASP A 142 -13.21 32.19 -5.27
CA ASP A 142 -14.62 32.54 -5.48
C ASP A 142 -15.19 31.77 -6.68
N ASP A 143 -16.14 30.87 -6.42
CA ASP A 143 -16.77 30.05 -7.46
C ASP A 143 -17.57 30.86 -8.49
N ASN A 144 -17.93 32.12 -8.18
CA ASN A 144 -18.57 33.02 -9.14
C ASN A 144 -17.58 33.60 -10.16
N TYR A 145 -16.28 33.56 -9.86
CA TYR A 145 -15.23 33.92 -10.81
C TYR A 145 -14.72 32.64 -11.49
N PRO A 146 -15.06 32.37 -12.76
CA PRO A 146 -14.84 31.05 -13.37
C PRO A 146 -13.40 30.51 -13.29
N PRO A 147 -12.34 31.32 -13.47
CA PRO A 147 -10.97 30.85 -13.25
C PRO A 147 -10.69 30.37 -11.81
N SER A 148 -11.43 30.87 -10.82
CA SER A 148 -11.29 30.49 -9.40
C SER A 148 -12.28 29.40 -8.96
N LYS A 149 -13.00 28.76 -9.89
CA LYS A 149 -13.95 27.70 -9.51
C LYS A 149 -13.24 26.50 -8.89
N GLY A 150 -13.69 26.07 -7.71
CA GLY A 150 -13.13 24.97 -6.93
C GLY A 150 -11.74 25.23 -6.34
N VAL A 151 -11.25 26.47 -6.43
CA VAL A 151 -9.98 26.91 -5.83
C VAL A 151 -10.23 27.25 -4.37
N SER A 152 -9.45 26.65 -3.47
CA SER A 152 -9.54 26.94 -2.04
C SER A 152 -8.82 28.24 -1.73
N ASN A 153 -7.53 28.29 -2.07
CA ASN A 153 -6.67 29.46 -1.93
C ASN A 153 -5.75 29.62 -3.14
N ILE A 154 -5.35 30.85 -3.39
CA ILE A 154 -4.31 31.23 -4.33
C ILE A 154 -3.19 31.88 -3.53
N LEU A 155 -1.96 31.40 -3.71
CA LEU A 155 -0.77 32.04 -3.18
C LEU A 155 -0.37 33.18 -4.13
N TYR A 156 -0.70 34.40 -3.73
CA TYR A 156 -0.43 35.66 -4.44
C TYR A 156 0.79 36.34 -3.81
N VAL A 157 1.95 36.29 -4.47
CA VAL A 157 3.27 36.50 -3.85
C VAL A 157 3.69 37.96 -3.78
N SER A 158 3.52 38.67 -4.89
CA SER A 158 4.01 40.04 -5.06
C SER A 158 3.13 40.87 -5.99
N GLY A 159 1.95 40.36 -6.37
CA GLY A 159 1.14 40.98 -7.40
C GLY A 159 0.53 42.32 -7.03
N SER A 160 0.15 43.02 -8.07
CA SER A 160 -0.52 44.31 -8.02
C SER A 160 -2.03 44.17 -7.90
N SER A 161 -2.66 45.21 -7.37
CA SER A 161 -4.11 45.33 -7.42
C SER A 161 -4.56 45.86 -8.79
N LEU A 162 -5.83 45.66 -9.12
CA LEU A 162 -6.44 46.12 -10.36
C LEU A 162 -7.44 47.24 -10.11
N LYS A 163 -7.66 48.06 -11.13
CA LYS A 163 -8.61 49.16 -11.12
C LYS A 163 -9.44 49.17 -12.40
N GLY A 164 -10.72 49.48 -12.27
CA GLY A 164 -11.65 49.59 -13.38
C GLY A 164 -13.00 48.96 -13.05
N LYS A 165 -13.83 48.81 -14.08
CA LYS A 165 -15.11 48.09 -13.99
C LYS A 165 -14.97 46.75 -14.71
N PHE A 166 -15.07 45.66 -13.97
CA PHE A 166 -15.00 44.30 -14.48
C PHE A 166 -16.41 43.69 -14.60
N ASP A 167 -16.60 42.78 -15.57
CA ASP A 167 -17.82 41.98 -15.67
C ASP A 167 -17.80 40.83 -14.66
N GLY A 168 -16.61 40.33 -14.34
CA GLY A 168 -16.36 39.45 -13.19
C GLY A 168 -14.96 39.68 -12.64
N GLU A 169 -14.82 39.65 -11.32
CA GLU A 169 -13.55 39.92 -10.63
C GLU A 169 -13.36 38.98 -9.44
N LEU A 170 -12.10 38.57 -9.25
CA LEU A 170 -11.63 37.98 -8.01
C LEU A 170 -11.04 39.08 -7.13
N LYS A 171 -11.61 39.24 -5.94
CA LYS A 171 -11.11 40.16 -4.92
C LYS A 171 -10.27 39.44 -3.90
N SER A 172 -9.28 40.17 -3.37
CA SER A 172 -8.55 39.77 -2.17
C SER A 172 -9.46 39.72 -0.92
N ASN A 173 -8.87 39.37 0.22
CA ASN A 173 -9.58 39.12 1.46
C ASN A 173 -10.02 40.43 2.15
N THR A 174 -10.94 40.30 3.11
CA THR A 174 -11.49 41.41 3.92
C THR A 174 -10.47 42.14 4.79
N THR A 175 -9.24 41.63 4.86
CA THR A 175 -8.12 42.18 5.63
C THR A 175 -7.01 42.71 4.73
N SER A 176 -7.15 42.51 3.41
CA SER A 176 -6.15 42.91 2.44
C SER A 176 -6.20 44.41 2.14
N TYR A 177 -5.07 44.94 1.70
CA TYR A 177 -4.86 46.31 1.23
C TYR A 177 -3.80 46.32 0.14
N SER A 178 -3.56 47.47 -0.49
CA SER A 178 -2.41 47.64 -1.36
C SER A 178 -1.77 49.02 -1.22
N LYS A 179 -0.46 49.06 -1.38
CA LYS A 179 0.33 50.28 -1.36
C LYS A 179 1.46 50.24 -2.37
N ASN A 180 1.85 51.40 -2.87
CA ASN A 180 2.98 51.53 -3.78
C ASN A 180 4.32 51.57 -3.01
N TYR A 181 5.42 51.74 -3.75
CA TYR A 181 6.77 51.83 -3.18
C TYR A 181 6.95 53.02 -2.20
N ASP A 182 6.25 54.12 -2.44
CA ASP A 182 6.25 55.33 -1.60
C ASP A 182 5.30 55.22 -0.39
N GLU A 183 4.83 54.00 -0.10
CA GLU A 183 3.86 53.68 0.96
C GLU A 183 2.48 54.33 0.81
N PHE A 184 2.18 54.92 -0.35
CA PHE A 184 0.86 55.45 -0.63
C PHE A 184 -0.14 54.29 -0.78
N GLU A 185 -1.18 54.30 0.06
CA GLU A 185 -2.27 53.32 -0.01
C GLU A 185 -3.15 53.56 -1.23
N THR A 186 -3.05 52.70 -2.25
CA THR A 186 -4.02 52.68 -3.36
C THR A 186 -5.37 52.18 -2.86
N TYR A 187 -5.35 51.11 -2.07
CA TYR A 187 -6.51 50.47 -1.48
C TYR A 187 -6.30 50.35 0.03
N LYS A 188 -7.17 50.98 0.81
CA LYS A 188 -7.12 50.94 2.28
C LYS A 188 -7.37 49.54 2.82
N LYS A 189 -6.91 49.27 4.04
CA LYS A 189 -7.19 48.01 4.75
C LYS A 189 -8.68 47.66 4.79
N GLY A 190 -8.96 46.46 4.29
CA GLY A 190 -10.29 45.86 4.19
C GLY A 190 -11.12 46.29 2.99
N SER A 191 -10.55 47.04 2.05
CA SER A 191 -11.21 47.39 0.79
C SER A 191 -11.26 46.25 -0.24
N ARG A 192 -10.59 45.12 0.04
CA ARG A 192 -10.56 43.93 -0.82
C ARG A 192 -10.13 44.26 -2.26
N PRO A 193 -8.91 44.80 -2.48
CA PRO A 193 -8.41 45.12 -3.81
C PRO A 193 -8.67 43.98 -4.81
N PRO A 194 -9.22 44.28 -6.01
CA PRO A 194 -9.30 43.30 -7.09
C PRO A 194 -7.90 42.83 -7.50
N VAL A 195 -7.73 41.53 -7.73
CA VAL A 195 -6.43 40.92 -8.08
C VAL A 195 -6.45 40.19 -9.41
N SER A 196 -7.64 39.80 -9.86
CA SER A 196 -7.89 39.29 -11.20
C SER A 196 -9.29 39.68 -11.63
N GLY A 197 -9.50 39.88 -12.92
CA GLY A 197 -10.81 40.24 -13.45
C GLY A 197 -10.88 40.08 -14.94
N TYR A 198 -12.09 40.04 -15.48
CA TYR A 198 -12.32 40.04 -16.92
C TYR A 198 -13.36 41.07 -17.32
N ILE A 199 -13.27 41.51 -18.56
CA ILE A 199 -14.32 42.25 -19.25
C ILE A 199 -14.61 41.61 -20.60
N THR A 200 -15.85 41.72 -21.03
CA THR A 200 -16.28 41.44 -22.39
C THR A 200 -16.09 42.69 -23.26
N HIS A 201 -15.58 42.50 -24.47
CA HIS A 201 -15.38 43.59 -25.42
C HIS A 201 -15.60 43.06 -26.83
N GLY A 202 -16.44 43.73 -27.61
CA GLY A 202 -16.91 43.18 -28.88
C GLY A 202 -17.49 41.78 -28.70
N ASN A 203 -16.93 40.79 -29.40
CA ASN A 203 -17.31 39.37 -29.27
C ASN A 203 -16.35 38.56 -28.38
N GLY A 204 -15.28 39.16 -27.89
CA GLY A 204 -14.20 38.50 -27.14
C GLY A 204 -14.13 38.97 -25.69
N MET A 205 -12.99 38.69 -25.05
CA MET A 205 -12.75 39.08 -23.66
C MET A 205 -11.30 39.47 -23.39
N ILE A 206 -11.13 40.29 -22.36
CA ILE A 206 -9.83 40.61 -21.77
C ILE A 206 -9.85 40.14 -20.33
N ILE A 207 -8.87 39.33 -19.96
CA ILE A 207 -8.66 38.82 -18.60
C ILE A 207 -7.35 39.40 -18.08
N LEU A 208 -7.38 39.95 -16.88
CA LEU A 208 -6.25 40.59 -16.23
C LEU A 208 -5.89 39.84 -14.95
N ILE A 209 -4.61 39.57 -14.75
CA ILE A 209 -4.04 38.91 -13.57
C ILE A 209 -2.93 39.80 -13.05
N GLY A 210 -3.02 40.24 -11.79
CA GLY A 210 -2.04 41.17 -11.23
C GLY A 210 -0.73 40.52 -10.76
N ASP A 211 -0.57 39.20 -10.86
CA ASP A 211 0.62 38.49 -10.38
C ASP A 211 1.12 37.42 -11.35
N LYS A 212 2.30 37.64 -11.92
CA LYS A 212 2.99 36.64 -12.76
C LYS A 212 3.52 35.44 -11.98
N SER A 213 3.72 35.55 -10.67
CA SER A 213 4.29 34.47 -9.86
C SER A 213 3.41 33.23 -9.89
N LEU A 214 2.10 33.38 -10.13
CA LEU A 214 1.14 32.27 -10.32
C LEU A 214 1.57 31.28 -11.41
N PHE A 215 2.41 31.70 -12.36
CA PHE A 215 2.91 30.89 -13.47
C PHE A 215 4.35 30.39 -13.26
N GLU A 216 5.06 30.88 -12.24
CA GLU A 216 6.43 30.48 -11.97
C GLU A 216 6.48 29.11 -11.30
N ASP A 217 7.44 28.26 -11.69
CA ASP A 217 7.61 26.90 -11.16
C ASP A 217 7.65 26.84 -9.64
N ALA A 218 8.21 27.87 -9.00
CA ALA A 218 8.35 27.96 -7.56
C ALA A 218 7.01 28.18 -6.84
N TYR A 219 5.97 28.66 -7.53
CA TYR A 219 4.71 29.09 -6.93
C TYR A 219 3.47 28.44 -7.53
N VAL A 220 3.52 27.99 -8.78
CA VAL A 220 2.37 27.34 -9.44
C VAL A 220 1.95 26.03 -8.73
N VAL A 221 2.89 25.37 -8.06
CA VAL A 221 2.68 24.12 -7.30
C VAL A 221 2.15 24.33 -5.87
N HIS A 222 1.97 25.59 -5.45
CA HIS A 222 1.47 25.92 -4.12
C HIS A 222 -0.03 26.20 -4.14
N GLU A 223 -0.69 25.85 -3.02
CA GLU A 223 -2.14 25.96 -2.87
C GLU A 223 -2.86 25.35 -4.09
N ASP A 224 -3.88 26.04 -4.62
CA ASP A 224 -4.58 25.66 -5.84
C ASP A 224 -4.17 26.57 -7.03
N ASN A 225 -2.94 27.11 -7.04
CA ASN A 225 -2.46 28.00 -8.12
C ASN A 225 -2.52 27.32 -9.50
N ALA A 226 -2.07 26.08 -9.62
CA ALA A 226 -2.18 25.33 -10.87
C ALA A 226 -3.63 25.13 -11.32
N LEU A 227 -4.57 24.89 -10.40
CA LEU A 227 -6.00 24.80 -10.71
C LEU A 227 -6.51 26.13 -11.27
N PHE A 228 -6.20 27.24 -10.61
CA PHE A 228 -6.56 28.57 -11.07
C PHE A 228 -6.04 28.85 -12.49
N VAL A 229 -4.75 28.58 -12.73
CA VAL A 229 -4.13 28.78 -14.05
C VAL A 229 -4.78 27.91 -15.12
N MET A 230 -5.01 26.63 -14.84
CA MET A 230 -5.64 25.74 -15.83
C MET A 230 -7.10 26.14 -16.13
N ASN A 231 -7.84 26.58 -15.11
CA ASN A 231 -9.20 27.10 -15.28
C ASN A 231 -9.22 28.43 -16.04
N LEU A 232 -8.24 29.31 -15.81
CA LEU A 232 -8.06 30.56 -16.55
C LEU A 232 -7.94 30.32 -18.05
N PHE A 233 -7.11 29.37 -18.47
CA PHE A 233 -6.95 29.03 -19.88
C PHE A 233 -8.22 28.42 -20.47
N ASP A 234 -8.88 27.51 -19.77
CA ASP A 234 -10.14 26.95 -20.27
C ASP A 234 -11.25 28.00 -20.35
N PHE A 235 -11.31 28.93 -19.40
CA PHE A 235 -12.25 30.04 -19.42
C PHE A 235 -12.00 30.95 -20.62
N ALA A 236 -10.75 31.37 -20.84
CA ALA A 236 -10.36 32.18 -22.00
C ALA A 236 -10.68 31.50 -23.33
N MET A 237 -10.61 30.17 -23.40
CA MET A 237 -10.91 29.38 -24.59
C MET A 237 -12.38 28.95 -24.68
N GLY A 238 -13.24 29.40 -23.76
CA GLY A 238 -14.67 29.05 -23.74
C GLY A 238 -14.97 27.57 -23.44
N ARG A 239 -14.04 26.83 -22.84
CA ARG A 239 -14.11 25.39 -22.58
C ARG A 239 -14.51 25.07 -21.14
N TYR A 240 -15.63 25.62 -20.69
CA TYR A 240 -16.16 25.44 -19.32
C TYR A 240 -16.33 23.97 -18.89
N ASN A 241 -16.63 23.07 -19.83
CA ASN A 241 -16.75 21.64 -19.55
C ASN A 241 -15.43 21.00 -19.09
N LEU A 242 -14.27 21.55 -19.48
CA LEU A 242 -12.97 21.10 -19.00
C LEU A 242 -12.74 21.47 -17.54
N ILE A 243 -13.23 22.64 -17.09
CA ILE A 243 -13.19 23.05 -15.68
C ILE A 243 -13.97 22.06 -14.82
N GLU A 244 -15.22 21.74 -15.17
CA GLU A 244 -16.03 20.78 -14.41
C GLU A 244 -15.39 19.39 -14.35
N ASN A 245 -14.87 18.90 -15.49
CA ASN A 245 -14.19 17.62 -15.53
C ASN A 245 -12.92 17.61 -14.65
N ARG A 246 -12.16 18.71 -14.66
CA ARG A 246 -10.96 18.88 -13.84
C ARG A 246 -11.28 18.78 -12.35
N LEU A 247 -12.33 19.48 -11.91
CA LEU A 247 -12.76 19.45 -10.51
C LEU A 247 -13.18 18.06 -10.07
N ARG A 248 -13.96 17.34 -10.89
CA ARG A 248 -14.32 15.94 -10.61
C ARG A 248 -13.09 15.03 -10.46
N TYR A 249 -12.07 15.19 -11.31
CA TYR A 249 -10.85 14.40 -11.18
C TYR A 249 -10.04 14.77 -9.95
N LYS A 250 -10.00 16.05 -9.57
CA LYS A 250 -9.36 16.51 -8.34
C LYS A 250 -10.04 15.89 -7.12
N GLU A 251 -11.37 15.96 -7.04
CA GLU A 251 -12.16 15.35 -5.96
C GLU A 251 -11.90 13.84 -5.85
N ASN A 252 -11.98 13.11 -6.97
CA ASN A 252 -11.71 11.68 -7.00
C ASN A 252 -10.29 11.33 -6.53
N TYR A 253 -9.28 12.12 -6.93
CA TYR A 253 -7.91 11.94 -6.47
C TYR A 253 -7.79 12.19 -4.96
N ASP A 254 -8.36 13.30 -4.46
CA ASP A 254 -8.31 13.70 -3.05
C ASP A 254 -8.97 12.63 -2.15
N GLU A 255 -10.07 12.04 -2.59
CA GLU A 255 -10.72 10.91 -1.91
C GLU A 255 -9.87 9.64 -1.94
N GLU A 256 -9.34 9.27 -3.12
CA GLU A 256 -8.56 8.04 -3.26
C GLU A 256 -7.25 8.12 -2.46
N ILE A 257 -6.48 9.19 -2.58
CA ILE A 257 -5.17 9.32 -1.91
C ILE A 257 -5.31 9.32 -0.39
N LYS A 258 -6.36 9.96 0.14
CA LYS A 258 -6.66 10.02 1.57
C LYS A 258 -6.91 8.64 2.18
N SER A 259 -7.49 7.72 1.42
CA SER A 259 -7.74 6.34 1.87
C SER A 259 -6.57 5.40 1.58
N PHE A 260 -5.96 5.53 0.40
CA PHE A 260 -4.93 4.63 -0.09
C PHE A 260 -3.60 4.82 0.62
N LEU A 261 -3.10 6.07 0.74
CA LEU A 261 -1.75 6.32 1.22
C LEU A 261 -1.55 5.84 2.68
N PRO A 262 -2.44 6.15 3.64
CA PRO A 262 -2.28 5.65 5.01
C PRO A 262 -2.34 4.13 5.10
N TYR A 263 -3.19 3.49 4.29
CA TYR A 263 -3.32 2.04 4.27
C TYR A 263 -2.07 1.37 3.68
N PHE A 264 -1.56 1.90 2.56
CA PHE A 264 -0.33 1.42 1.95
C PHE A 264 0.87 1.58 2.90
N GLU A 265 1.01 2.73 3.54
CA GLU A 265 2.09 2.98 4.52
C GLU A 265 2.00 2.02 5.72
N SER A 266 0.80 1.79 6.26
CA SER A 266 0.59 0.80 7.33
C SER A 266 1.02 -0.61 6.91
N MET A 267 0.62 -1.04 5.70
CA MET A 267 0.98 -2.37 5.20
C MET A 267 2.47 -2.50 4.86
N LYS A 268 3.10 -1.40 4.40
CA LYS A 268 4.55 -1.31 4.21
C LYS A 268 5.28 -1.56 5.52
N SER A 269 4.86 -0.89 6.61
CA SER A 269 5.39 -1.13 7.97
C SER A 269 5.09 -2.54 8.49
N ASN A 270 3.97 -3.13 8.09
CA ASN A 270 3.62 -4.51 8.41
C ASN A 270 4.34 -5.56 7.52
N GLY A 271 5.42 -5.19 6.83
CA GLY A 271 6.30 -6.13 6.15
C GLY A 271 6.00 -6.35 4.66
N PHE A 272 5.03 -5.64 4.08
CA PHE A 272 4.76 -5.74 2.64
C PHE A 272 5.99 -5.38 1.80
N SER A 273 6.76 -4.37 2.21
CA SER A 273 7.98 -3.95 1.51
C SER A 273 9.09 -5.01 1.48
N VAL A 274 9.15 -5.86 2.50
CA VAL A 274 10.14 -6.95 2.57
C VAL A 274 9.71 -8.11 1.68
N ILE A 275 8.42 -8.42 1.65
CA ILE A 275 7.87 -9.52 0.84
C ILE A 275 7.80 -9.15 -0.65
N LYS A 276 7.52 -7.88 -0.96
CA LYS A 276 7.30 -7.34 -2.31
C LYS A 276 8.12 -6.07 -2.57
N PRO A 277 9.47 -6.12 -2.52
CA PRO A 277 10.31 -4.93 -2.62
C PRO A 277 10.20 -4.25 -3.99
N THR A 278 10.18 -5.01 -5.08
CA THR A 278 10.07 -4.47 -6.44
C THR A 278 8.74 -3.77 -6.66
N GLU A 279 7.63 -4.39 -6.25
CA GLU A 279 6.30 -3.79 -6.39
C GLU A 279 6.13 -2.60 -5.47
N THR A 280 6.70 -2.63 -4.27
CA THR A 280 6.71 -1.47 -3.36
C THR A 280 7.40 -0.26 -4.00
N ASN A 281 8.57 -0.46 -4.62
CA ASN A 281 9.27 0.62 -5.32
C ASN A 281 8.45 1.15 -6.50
N ARG A 282 7.79 0.27 -7.26
CA ARG A 282 6.90 0.67 -8.36
C ARG A 282 5.70 1.46 -7.87
N ILE A 283 5.06 1.04 -6.77
CA ILE A 283 3.93 1.75 -6.16
C ILE A 283 4.37 3.14 -5.68
N ASN A 284 5.51 3.24 -4.99
CA ASN A 284 6.06 4.54 -4.58
C ASN A 284 6.30 5.47 -5.76
N SER A 285 6.88 4.96 -6.85
CA SER A 285 7.11 5.76 -8.06
C SER A 285 5.80 6.24 -8.71
N LEU A 286 4.76 5.39 -8.73
CA LEU A 286 3.43 5.81 -9.22
C LEU A 286 2.81 6.87 -8.31
N ILE A 287 2.94 6.75 -6.98
CA ILE A 287 2.48 7.77 -6.03
C ILE A 287 3.18 9.11 -6.31
N GLU A 288 4.51 9.10 -6.43
CA GLU A 288 5.30 10.31 -6.71
C GLU A 288 4.90 10.95 -8.06
N GLN A 289 4.77 10.14 -9.12
CA GLN A 289 4.30 10.62 -10.43
C GLN A 289 2.89 11.23 -10.36
N SER A 290 1.99 10.61 -9.58
CA SER A 290 0.63 11.09 -9.39
C SER A 290 0.59 12.43 -8.65
N GLN A 291 1.41 12.57 -7.60
CA GLN A 291 1.54 13.82 -6.83
C GLN A 291 2.16 14.93 -7.68
N ASN A 292 3.20 14.63 -8.46
CA ASN A 292 3.78 15.62 -9.37
C ASN A 292 2.76 16.09 -10.41
N SER A 293 1.96 15.18 -10.98
CA SER A 293 0.89 15.55 -11.91
C SER A 293 -0.18 16.43 -11.24
N TYR A 294 -0.57 16.08 -10.00
CA TYR A 294 -1.53 16.84 -9.21
C TYR A 294 -1.05 18.29 -8.98
N SER A 295 0.21 18.47 -8.59
CA SER A 295 0.80 19.79 -8.34
C SER A 295 0.83 20.73 -9.56
N PHE A 296 0.74 20.18 -10.77
CA PHE A 296 0.68 20.95 -12.01
C PHE A 296 -0.71 20.94 -12.67
N GLY A 297 -1.77 20.65 -11.90
CA GLY A 297 -3.16 20.77 -12.36
C GLY A 297 -3.61 19.66 -13.33
N LEU A 298 -2.81 18.60 -13.50
CA LEU A 298 -3.10 17.43 -14.34
C LEU A 298 -3.84 16.35 -13.53
N TYR A 299 -5.01 16.71 -13.02
CA TYR A 299 -5.76 15.88 -12.06
C TYR A 299 -6.26 14.56 -12.66
N ARG A 300 -6.52 14.50 -13.96
CA ARG A 300 -6.92 13.25 -14.63
C ARG A 300 -5.77 12.25 -14.66
N GLU A 301 -4.59 12.71 -15.04
CA GLU A 301 -3.35 11.94 -15.09
C GLU A 301 -2.94 11.52 -13.68
N ALA A 302 -3.03 12.43 -12.71
CA ALA A 302 -2.79 12.17 -11.30
C ALA A 302 -3.71 11.03 -10.79
N PHE A 303 -5.02 11.17 -10.97
CA PHE A 303 -5.99 10.15 -10.58
C PHE A 303 -5.73 8.81 -11.26
N THR A 304 -5.52 8.80 -12.58
CA THR A 304 -5.27 7.56 -13.34
C THR A 304 -4.02 6.84 -12.84
N THR A 305 -2.95 7.58 -12.56
CA THR A 305 -1.68 7.03 -12.05
C THR A 305 -1.83 6.49 -10.63
N LEU A 306 -2.57 7.22 -9.78
CA LEU A 306 -2.88 6.77 -8.42
C LEU A 306 -3.71 5.48 -8.43
N SER A 307 -4.76 5.40 -9.25
CA SER A 307 -5.58 4.19 -9.36
C SER A 307 -4.78 2.98 -9.87
N GLN A 308 -3.75 3.19 -10.69
CA GLN A 308 -2.80 2.12 -11.06
C GLN A 308 -1.99 1.65 -9.85
N ALA A 309 -1.51 2.57 -9.02
CA ALA A 309 -0.80 2.26 -7.78
C ALA A 309 -1.69 1.45 -6.81
N THR A 310 -2.94 1.90 -6.61
CA THR A 310 -3.95 1.22 -5.80
C THR A 310 -4.23 -0.19 -6.31
N THR A 311 -4.42 -0.35 -7.62
CA THR A 311 -4.72 -1.65 -8.25
C THR A 311 -3.55 -2.62 -8.10
N LEU A 312 -2.32 -2.14 -8.37
CA LEU A 312 -1.10 -2.93 -8.19
C LEU A 312 -0.97 -3.38 -6.74
N PHE A 313 -1.11 -2.46 -5.78
CA PHE A 313 -1.04 -2.80 -4.36
C PHE A 313 -2.08 -3.85 -3.94
N LYS A 314 -3.36 -3.64 -4.27
CA LYS A 314 -4.44 -4.57 -3.92
C LYS A 314 -4.20 -5.97 -4.48
N SER A 315 -3.79 -6.06 -5.75
CA SER A 315 -3.51 -7.35 -6.39
C SER A 315 -2.35 -8.10 -5.73
N GLN A 316 -1.28 -7.40 -5.37
CA GLN A 316 -0.12 -8.02 -4.71
C GLN A 316 -0.41 -8.40 -3.27
N LEU A 317 -1.18 -7.59 -2.55
CA LEU A 317 -1.59 -7.91 -1.20
C LEU A 317 -2.51 -9.15 -1.18
N GLU A 318 -3.40 -9.29 -2.17
CA GLU A 318 -4.22 -10.48 -2.35
C GLU A 318 -3.36 -11.74 -2.55
N VAL A 319 -2.31 -11.67 -3.38
CA VAL A 319 -1.37 -12.79 -3.56
C VAL A 319 -0.69 -13.18 -2.23
N VAL A 320 -0.23 -12.20 -1.45
CA VAL A 320 0.41 -12.44 -0.15
C VAL A 320 -0.59 -13.04 0.85
N ASN A 321 -1.84 -12.55 0.87
CA ASN A 321 -2.88 -13.10 1.74
C ASN A 321 -3.30 -14.51 1.32
N LYS A 322 -3.39 -14.79 0.02
CA LYS A 322 -3.69 -16.14 -0.48
C LYS A 322 -2.63 -17.15 -0.05
N GLY A 323 -1.35 -16.81 -0.23
CA GLY A 323 -0.26 -17.69 0.20
C GLY A 323 -0.27 -17.98 1.71
N PHE A 324 -0.62 -16.99 2.53
CA PHE A 324 -0.83 -17.20 3.97
C PHE A 324 -2.05 -18.09 4.26
N ASN A 325 -3.19 -17.84 3.60
CA ASN A 325 -4.42 -18.60 3.81
C ASN A 325 -4.26 -20.08 3.42
N ASP A 326 -3.52 -20.37 2.35
CA ASP A 326 -3.24 -21.74 1.93
C ASP A 326 -2.44 -22.49 3.02
N LYS A 327 -1.44 -21.82 3.63
CA LYS A 327 -0.70 -22.37 4.79
C LYS A 327 -1.59 -22.51 6.01
N LEU A 328 -2.46 -21.55 6.27
CA LEU A 328 -3.38 -21.58 7.40
C LEU A 328 -4.34 -22.79 7.32
N VAL A 329 -4.90 -23.04 6.14
CA VAL A 329 -5.74 -24.22 5.89
C VAL A 329 -4.96 -25.51 6.11
N LYS A 330 -3.71 -25.57 5.62
CA LYS A 330 -2.82 -26.72 5.87
C LYS A 330 -2.61 -26.95 7.38
N GLY A 331 -2.29 -25.90 8.14
CA GLY A 331 -2.10 -25.97 9.59
C GLY A 331 -3.34 -26.48 10.33
N LYS A 332 -4.54 -25.99 9.96
CA LYS A 332 -5.81 -26.47 10.54
C LYS A 332 -6.10 -27.93 10.24
N ASN A 333 -5.85 -28.37 9.01
CA ASN A 333 -6.01 -29.77 8.65
C ASN A 333 -5.07 -30.68 9.46
N LEU A 334 -3.84 -30.24 9.74
CA LEU A 334 -2.90 -30.97 10.59
C LEU A 334 -3.36 -31.01 12.05
N GLU A 335 -3.90 -29.90 12.57
CA GLU A 335 -4.52 -29.88 13.89
C GLU A 335 -5.66 -30.90 14.00
N ASP A 336 -6.59 -30.90 13.04
CA ASP A 336 -7.73 -31.82 13.01
C ASP A 336 -7.27 -33.29 12.91
N GLN A 337 -6.25 -33.57 12.09
CA GLN A 337 -5.65 -34.89 11.99
C GLN A 337 -5.05 -35.33 13.33
N ALA A 338 -4.26 -34.48 13.99
CA ALA A 338 -3.67 -34.78 15.29
C ALA A 338 -4.74 -35.05 16.35
N ARG A 339 -5.82 -34.25 16.38
CA ARG A 339 -6.98 -34.49 17.27
C ARG A 339 -7.65 -35.83 16.98
N SER A 340 -7.82 -36.19 15.71
CA SER A 340 -8.46 -37.45 15.31
C SER A 340 -7.65 -38.70 15.68
N LYS A 341 -6.32 -38.61 15.67
CA LYS A 341 -5.40 -39.69 16.08
C LYS A 341 -5.34 -39.87 17.60
N GLY A 342 -5.83 -38.90 18.37
CA GLY A 342 -5.78 -38.87 19.82
C GLY A 342 -4.47 -38.25 20.33
N VAL A 343 -4.59 -37.20 21.14
CA VAL A 343 -3.45 -36.52 21.77
C VAL A 343 -3.15 -37.21 23.10
N THR A 344 -1.97 -37.83 23.22
CA THR A 344 -1.53 -38.49 24.45
C THR A 344 -1.04 -37.45 25.47
N VAL A 345 -1.06 -37.81 26.76
CA VAL A 345 -0.58 -36.92 27.85
C VAL A 345 0.88 -36.52 27.67
N SER A 346 1.72 -37.38 27.07
CA SER A 346 3.13 -37.07 26.83
C SER A 346 3.36 -36.05 25.72
N ASP A 347 2.40 -35.90 24.81
CA ASP A 347 2.54 -35.11 23.58
C ASP A 347 1.62 -33.87 23.60
N GLU A 348 0.79 -33.72 24.64
CA GLU A 348 -0.17 -32.61 24.83
C GLU A 348 0.50 -31.23 24.83
N ALA A 349 1.69 -31.11 25.42
CA ALA A 349 2.43 -29.85 25.44
C ALA A 349 2.87 -29.42 24.04
N ILE A 350 3.39 -30.35 23.23
CA ILE A 350 3.84 -30.10 21.85
C ILE A 350 2.65 -29.76 20.95
N PHE A 351 1.56 -30.52 21.08
CA PHE A 351 0.32 -30.22 20.35
C PHE A 351 -0.21 -28.81 20.70
N SER A 352 -0.27 -28.48 21.98
CA SER A 352 -0.75 -27.18 22.46
C SER A 352 0.13 -26.03 21.96
N GLU A 353 1.45 -26.23 21.86
CA GLU A 353 2.38 -25.27 21.29
C GLU A 353 2.10 -25.01 19.80
N GLY A 354 1.89 -26.07 19.00
CA GLY A 354 1.52 -25.96 17.59
C GLY A 354 0.20 -25.18 17.39
N VAL A 355 -0.83 -25.53 18.15
CA VAL A 355 -2.14 -24.84 18.13
C VAL A 355 -2.03 -23.39 18.60
N TYR A 356 -1.17 -23.12 19.59
CA TYR A 356 -0.91 -21.76 20.04
C TYR A 356 -0.31 -20.91 18.91
N TYR A 357 0.74 -21.38 18.24
CA TYR A 357 1.34 -20.64 17.12
C TYR A 357 0.37 -20.45 15.95
N LEU A 358 -0.45 -21.46 15.63
CA LEU A 358 -1.49 -21.37 14.63
C LEU A 358 -2.47 -20.22 14.95
N THR A 359 -2.95 -20.16 16.20
CA THR A 359 -3.87 -19.13 16.68
C THR A 359 -3.23 -17.73 16.68
N GLN A 360 -1.94 -17.63 17.04
CA GLN A 360 -1.22 -16.35 17.01
C GLN A 360 -1.01 -15.86 15.56
N ALA A 361 -0.70 -16.77 14.63
CA ALA A 361 -0.52 -16.44 13.22
C ALA A 361 -1.77 -15.77 12.61
N GLU A 362 -2.97 -16.25 12.94
CA GLU A 362 -4.23 -15.67 12.46
C GLU A 362 -4.46 -14.23 12.91
N LYS A 363 -3.99 -13.87 14.10
CA LYS A 363 -4.19 -12.56 14.72
C LYS A 363 -3.06 -11.58 14.44
N GLU A 364 -1.95 -12.05 13.89
CA GLU A 364 -0.73 -11.26 13.70
C GLU A 364 -0.86 -10.37 12.46
N PRO A 365 -0.89 -9.02 12.62
CA PRO A 365 -1.02 -8.09 11.50
C PRO A 365 0.27 -7.99 10.66
N ASN A 366 1.44 -8.29 11.24
CA ASN A 366 2.69 -8.26 10.50
C ASN A 366 2.79 -9.46 9.55
N LEU A 367 2.92 -9.17 8.25
CA LEU A 367 2.87 -10.15 7.17
C LEU A 367 4.01 -11.17 7.22
N ILE A 368 5.19 -10.77 7.71
CA ILE A 368 6.35 -11.66 7.83
C ILE A 368 6.16 -12.54 9.05
N LYS A 369 5.89 -11.91 10.20
CA LYS A 369 5.75 -12.62 11.48
C LYS A 369 4.61 -13.62 11.47
N ARG A 370 3.48 -13.32 10.82
CA ARG A 370 2.38 -14.29 10.67
C ARG A 370 2.81 -15.50 9.83
N VAL A 371 3.68 -15.32 8.82
CA VAL A 371 4.22 -16.43 8.01
C VAL A 371 5.20 -17.26 8.85
N GLU A 372 6.06 -16.63 9.64
CA GLU A 372 6.94 -17.35 10.57
C GLU A 372 6.16 -18.17 11.60
N LEU A 373 5.09 -17.60 12.17
CA LEU A 373 4.25 -18.27 13.15
C LEU A 373 3.50 -19.46 12.53
N ILE A 374 2.94 -19.32 11.33
CA ILE A 374 2.26 -20.44 10.66
C ILE A 374 3.24 -21.53 10.24
N ASP A 375 4.44 -21.17 9.80
CA ASP A 375 5.47 -22.16 9.44
C ASP A 375 5.94 -22.95 10.66
N LYS A 376 6.12 -22.30 11.82
CA LYS A 376 6.37 -23.00 13.10
C LYS A 376 5.23 -23.92 13.50
N ALA A 377 3.98 -23.45 13.38
CA ALA A 377 2.81 -24.26 13.71
C ALA A 377 2.73 -25.50 12.82
N ILE A 378 2.93 -25.35 11.51
CA ILE A 378 2.94 -26.45 10.55
C ILE A 378 4.06 -27.44 10.90
N ASP A 379 5.29 -26.98 11.12
CA ASP A 379 6.43 -27.86 11.44
C ASP A 379 6.17 -28.70 12.70
N ILE A 380 5.65 -28.08 13.77
CA ILE A 380 5.30 -28.80 15.00
C ILE A 380 4.19 -29.83 14.75
N LEU A 381 3.13 -29.44 14.05
CA LEU A 381 1.96 -30.30 13.82
C LEU A 381 2.24 -31.42 12.79
N GLU A 382 3.11 -31.19 11.79
CA GLU A 382 3.54 -32.22 10.83
C GLU A 382 4.39 -33.31 11.49
N ASN A 383 5.21 -32.92 12.47
CA ASN A 383 6.07 -33.85 13.21
C ASN A 383 5.40 -34.46 14.45
N PHE A 384 4.14 -34.10 14.72
CA PHE A 384 3.37 -34.63 15.84
C PHE A 384 3.23 -36.16 15.77
N GLY A 385 3.51 -36.84 16.90
CA GLY A 385 3.42 -38.30 17.01
C GLY A 385 4.64 -39.08 16.51
N GLN A 386 5.66 -38.45 15.88
CA GLN A 386 6.87 -39.18 15.44
C GLN A 386 7.65 -39.83 16.60
N GLY A 387 7.62 -39.22 17.78
CA GLY A 387 8.23 -39.78 19.00
C GLY A 387 7.57 -41.09 19.43
N ASP A 388 6.24 -41.19 19.31
CA ASP A 388 5.48 -42.42 19.61
C ASP A 388 5.80 -43.55 18.64
N ILE A 389 5.99 -43.22 17.35
CA ILE A 389 6.43 -44.18 16.33
C ILE A 389 7.77 -44.78 16.73
N GLN A 390 8.76 -43.95 17.03
CA GLN A 390 10.11 -44.40 17.39
C GLN A 390 10.12 -45.20 18.70
N ARG A 391 9.40 -44.72 19.73
CA ARG A 391 9.28 -45.42 21.03
C ARG A 391 8.63 -46.79 20.86
N ALA A 392 7.50 -46.87 20.18
CA ALA A 392 6.82 -48.14 19.94
C ALA A 392 7.70 -49.11 19.15
N LYS A 393 8.45 -48.62 18.15
CA LYS A 393 9.38 -49.43 17.36
C LYS A 393 10.50 -50.03 18.22
N ILE A 394 11.14 -49.21 19.06
CA ILE A 394 12.21 -49.64 19.97
C ILE A 394 11.71 -50.71 20.94
N GLU A 395 10.51 -50.51 21.53
CA GLU A 395 9.94 -51.49 22.46
C GLU A 395 9.55 -52.81 21.76
N ILE A 396 9.04 -52.75 20.52
CA ILE A 396 8.74 -53.94 19.72
C ILE A 396 10.02 -54.71 19.40
N ASP A 397 11.09 -54.03 19.01
CA ASP A 397 12.37 -54.65 18.69
C ASP A 397 13.02 -55.26 19.95
N THR A 398 12.90 -54.58 21.09
CA THR A 398 13.33 -55.09 22.42
C THR A 398 12.51 -56.32 22.84
N ALA A 399 11.19 -56.28 22.65
CA ALA A 399 10.29 -57.40 22.91
C ALA A 399 10.64 -58.62 22.04
N ASP A 400 10.93 -58.42 20.76
CA ASP A 400 11.36 -59.50 19.86
C ASP A 400 12.67 -60.15 20.32
N SER A 401 13.65 -59.33 20.74
CA SER A 401 14.92 -59.82 21.28
C SER A 401 14.72 -60.66 22.55
N LYS A 402 13.97 -60.15 23.53
CA LYS A 402 13.67 -60.88 24.79
C LYS A 402 12.87 -62.15 24.55
N LEU A 403 11.92 -62.14 23.62
CA LEU A 403 11.13 -63.33 23.28
C LEU A 403 11.98 -64.41 22.63
N LYS A 404 12.92 -64.05 21.74
CA LYS A 404 13.90 -64.98 21.16
C LYS A 404 14.75 -65.67 22.22
N GLU A 405 15.14 -64.95 23.27
CA GLU A 405 15.85 -65.53 24.41
C GLU A 405 14.94 -66.45 25.24
N ALA A 406 13.72 -66.01 25.56
CA ALA A 406 12.74 -66.80 26.31
C ALA A 406 12.38 -68.13 25.61
N LYS A 407 12.30 -68.16 24.27
CA LYS A 407 12.06 -69.38 23.47
C LYS A 407 13.16 -70.45 23.59
N LYS A 408 14.36 -70.09 24.07
CA LYS A 408 15.46 -71.05 24.31
C LYS A 408 15.36 -71.75 25.67
N THR A 409 14.39 -71.35 26.50
CA THR A 409 14.19 -71.93 27.84
C THR A 409 13.31 -73.18 27.75
N ILE A 410 13.57 -74.18 28.60
CA ILE A 410 12.78 -75.44 28.66
C ILE A 410 11.57 -75.35 29.60
N PHE A 411 11.21 -74.16 30.10
CA PHE A 411 10.14 -73.96 31.10
C PHE A 411 9.00 -73.06 30.60
N TYR A 412 7.77 -73.45 30.98
CA TYR A 412 6.53 -72.69 30.88
C TYR A 412 6.17 -72.15 29.49
N GLU A 413 5.77 -73.08 28.62
CA GLU A 413 5.18 -72.82 27.31
C GLU A 413 4.13 -71.69 27.32
N LYS A 414 3.33 -71.61 28.38
CA LYS A 414 2.27 -70.60 28.56
C LYS A 414 2.78 -69.16 28.64
N ASP A 415 3.91 -68.89 29.30
CA ASP A 415 4.45 -67.52 29.43
C ASP A 415 5.08 -67.06 28.11
N VAL A 416 5.77 -67.96 27.42
CA VAL A 416 6.36 -67.72 26.09
C VAL A 416 5.28 -67.54 25.03
N GLN A 417 4.25 -68.40 25.02
CA GLN A 417 3.07 -68.25 24.16
C GLN A 417 2.38 -66.91 24.41
N LYS A 418 2.20 -66.52 25.68
CA LYS A 418 1.55 -65.24 25.99
C LYS A 418 2.37 -64.03 25.52
N ALA A 419 3.68 -64.07 25.69
CA ALA A 419 4.58 -63.05 25.17
C ALA A 419 4.55 -62.95 23.64
N ASP A 420 4.49 -64.08 22.94
CA ASP A 420 4.38 -64.16 21.46
C ASP A 420 3.05 -63.59 20.94
N GLU A 421 1.93 -63.92 21.61
CA GLU A 421 0.60 -63.32 21.33
C GLU A 421 0.62 -61.79 21.48
N LEU A 422 1.18 -61.30 22.59
CA LEU A 422 1.26 -59.87 22.90
C LEU A 422 2.15 -59.13 21.91
N LEU A 423 3.29 -59.70 21.52
CA LEU A 423 4.16 -59.11 20.50
C LEU A 423 3.50 -59.09 19.12
N THR A 424 2.77 -60.14 18.76
CA THR A 424 2.01 -60.19 17.52
C THR A 424 0.92 -59.11 17.51
N THR A 425 0.26 -58.91 18.65
CA THR A 425 -0.75 -57.85 18.82
C THR A 425 -0.10 -56.46 18.73
N ALA A 426 1.04 -56.25 19.39
CA ALA A 426 1.80 -55.00 19.32
C ALA A 426 2.18 -54.64 17.87
N ARG A 427 2.64 -55.61 17.07
CA ARG A 427 2.94 -55.40 15.64
C ARG A 427 1.72 -55.04 14.82
N LYS A 428 0.57 -55.67 15.09
CA LYS A 428 -0.70 -55.34 14.40
C LYS A 428 -1.14 -53.92 14.71
N LEU A 429 -1.05 -53.51 15.99
CA LEU A 429 -1.37 -52.15 16.44
C LEU A 429 -0.41 -51.12 15.83
N TYR A 430 0.90 -51.43 15.80
CA TYR A 430 1.91 -50.57 15.15
C TYR A 430 1.60 -50.35 13.66
N ASN A 431 1.21 -51.41 12.93
CA ASN A 431 0.83 -51.31 11.53
C ASN A 431 -0.49 -50.58 11.29
N ARG A 432 -1.32 -50.40 12.33
CA ARG A 432 -2.56 -49.62 12.30
C ARG A 432 -2.36 -48.18 12.79
N GLU A 433 -1.11 -47.77 13.04
CA GLU A 433 -0.76 -46.47 13.62
C GLU A 433 -1.26 -46.24 15.05
N GLU A 434 -1.64 -47.31 15.76
CA GLU A 434 -2.05 -47.28 17.17
C GLU A 434 -0.80 -47.41 18.07
N TYR A 435 0.13 -46.47 17.95
CA TYR A 435 1.47 -46.56 18.55
C TYR A 435 1.49 -46.64 20.09
N PRO A 436 0.65 -45.92 20.85
CA PRO A 436 0.61 -46.04 22.31
C PRO A 436 0.19 -47.45 22.78
N ASP A 437 -0.81 -48.04 22.12
CA ASP A 437 -1.27 -49.39 22.43
C ASP A 437 -0.25 -50.45 21.98
N ALA A 438 0.39 -50.22 20.83
CA ALA A 438 1.50 -51.05 20.37
C ALA A 438 2.67 -51.05 21.37
N PHE A 439 3.05 -49.88 21.88
CA PHE A 439 4.07 -49.70 22.92
C PHE A 439 3.70 -50.47 24.19
N SER A 440 2.47 -50.28 24.69
CA SER A 440 1.99 -50.95 25.91
C SER A 440 2.02 -52.48 25.78
N LYS A 441 1.54 -53.01 24.63
CA LYS A 441 1.56 -54.46 24.36
C LYS A 441 2.98 -55.02 24.18
N ALA A 442 3.89 -54.24 23.60
CA ALA A 442 5.30 -54.63 23.53
C ALA A 442 5.94 -54.71 24.92
N GLN A 443 5.67 -53.76 25.83
CA GLN A 443 6.16 -53.82 27.21
C GLN A 443 5.57 -55.00 28.00
N GLU A 444 4.28 -55.28 27.83
CA GLU A 444 3.66 -56.48 28.42
C GLU A 444 4.36 -57.75 27.92
N SER A 445 4.60 -57.87 26.60
CA SER A 445 5.33 -59.00 26.01
C SER A 445 6.72 -59.19 26.62
N GLN A 446 7.46 -58.09 26.83
CA GLN A 446 8.76 -58.13 27.49
C GLN A 446 8.67 -58.65 28.92
N LYS A 447 7.67 -58.24 29.69
CA LYS A 447 7.47 -58.68 31.08
C LYS A 447 7.26 -60.20 31.17
N TYR A 448 6.44 -60.76 30.28
CA TYR A 448 6.23 -62.22 30.21
C TYR A 448 7.51 -62.96 29.76
N SER A 449 8.23 -62.41 28.76
CA SER A 449 9.51 -62.98 28.31
C SER A 449 10.56 -63.00 29.43
N SER A 450 10.74 -61.89 30.15
CA SER A 450 11.65 -61.79 31.28
C SER A 450 11.29 -62.77 32.40
N ARG A 451 10.00 -62.93 32.70
CA ARG A 451 9.54 -63.90 33.70
C ARG A 451 9.89 -65.34 33.33
N ALA A 452 9.77 -65.72 32.06
CA ALA A 452 10.15 -67.05 31.59
C ALA A 452 11.67 -67.29 31.74
N ILE A 453 12.48 -66.30 31.37
CA ILE A 453 13.95 -66.36 31.50
C ILE A 453 14.38 -66.47 32.97
N GLU A 454 13.80 -65.67 33.86
CA GLU A 454 14.12 -65.68 35.29
C GLU A 454 13.81 -67.04 35.93
N LYS A 455 12.62 -67.60 35.66
CA LYS A 455 12.24 -68.94 36.13
C LYS A 455 13.22 -70.01 35.65
N TYR A 456 13.66 -69.92 34.39
CA TYR A 456 14.64 -70.85 33.85
C TYR A 456 16.01 -70.73 34.53
N ASN A 457 16.46 -69.51 34.83
CA ASN A 457 17.70 -69.29 35.57
C ASN A 457 17.62 -69.85 37.00
N ILE A 458 16.50 -69.64 37.70
CA ILE A 458 16.25 -70.25 39.01
C ILE A 458 16.27 -71.78 38.91
N PHE A 459 15.63 -72.35 37.88
CA PHE A 459 15.66 -73.79 37.66
C PHE A 459 17.08 -74.33 37.42
N LYS A 460 17.89 -73.66 36.61
CA LYS A 460 19.30 -74.04 36.41
C LYS A 460 20.07 -74.09 37.73
N ILE A 461 19.84 -73.11 38.61
CA ILE A 461 20.47 -73.05 39.93
C ILE A 461 19.99 -74.23 40.79
N ILE A 462 18.69 -74.52 40.82
CA ILE A 462 18.13 -75.63 41.60
C ILE A 462 18.66 -76.98 41.10
N VAL A 463 18.70 -77.21 39.77
CA VAL A 463 19.25 -78.45 39.21
C VAL A 463 20.75 -78.54 39.45
N GLY A 464 21.50 -77.45 39.29
CA GLY A 464 22.93 -77.41 39.58
C GLY A 464 23.24 -77.74 41.05
N LEU A 465 22.50 -77.16 41.99
CA LEU A 465 22.60 -77.45 43.42
C LEU A 465 22.17 -78.89 43.75
N GLY A 466 21.09 -79.38 43.14
CA GLY A 466 20.61 -80.75 43.30
C GLY A 466 21.62 -81.79 42.80
N LEU A 467 22.26 -81.54 41.65
CA LEU A 467 23.33 -82.38 41.12
C LEU A 467 24.58 -82.33 42.01
N LEU A 468 24.96 -81.16 42.52
CA LEU A 468 26.06 -81.01 43.48
C LEU A 468 25.79 -81.77 44.79
N LEU A 469 24.60 -81.63 45.36
CA LEU A 469 24.18 -82.36 46.56
C LEU A 469 24.15 -83.87 46.30
N GLY A 470 23.65 -84.31 45.15
CA GLY A 470 23.66 -85.71 44.73
C GLY A 470 25.08 -86.27 44.58
N ALA A 471 25.99 -85.53 43.95
CA ALA A 471 27.40 -85.89 43.84
C ALA A 471 28.09 -85.96 45.21
N LEU A 472 27.79 -85.02 46.12
CA LEU A 472 28.32 -85.00 47.48
C LEU A 472 27.83 -86.22 48.28
N LEU A 473 26.56 -86.59 48.15
CA LEU A 473 25.97 -87.77 48.77
C LEU A 473 26.62 -89.06 48.24
N LEU A 474 26.85 -89.14 46.92
CA LEU A 474 27.58 -90.24 46.30
C LEU A 474 29.04 -90.32 46.79
N MET A 475 29.72 -89.18 46.96
CA MET A 475 31.06 -89.15 47.57
C MET A 475 31.04 -89.63 49.01
N ILE A 476 30.08 -89.20 49.83
CA ILE A 476 29.93 -89.63 51.23
C ILE A 476 29.67 -91.14 51.30
N ILE A 477 28.74 -91.66 50.49
CA ILE A 477 28.44 -93.09 50.40
C ILE A 477 29.68 -93.87 49.96
N SER A 478 30.37 -93.41 48.93
CA SER A 478 31.60 -94.04 48.41
C SER A 478 32.71 -94.05 49.47
N LYS A 479 32.91 -92.95 50.20
CA LYS A 479 33.86 -92.85 51.31
C LYS A 479 33.50 -93.80 52.46
N ARG A 480 32.21 -93.96 52.76
CA ARG A 480 31.69 -94.88 53.79
C ARG A 480 31.86 -96.35 53.38
N ILE A 481 31.63 -96.69 52.12
CA ILE A 481 31.86 -98.03 51.55
C ILE A 481 33.36 -98.37 51.56
N LEU A 482 34.23 -97.43 51.19
CA LEU A 482 35.69 -97.60 51.24
C LEU A 482 36.21 -97.75 52.68
N SER A 483 35.68 -96.95 53.62
CA SER A 483 35.94 -97.09 55.07
C SER A 483 35.51 -98.46 55.62
N TRP A 484 34.37 -98.98 55.16
CA TRP A 484 33.87 -100.30 55.56
C TRP A 484 34.73 -101.45 55.00
N LYS A 485 35.29 -101.30 53.79
CA LYS A 485 36.28 -102.24 53.23
C LYS A 485 37.63 -102.19 53.95
N ALA A 486 38.06 -101.02 54.44
CA ALA A 486 39.31 -100.90 55.19
C ALA A 486 39.27 -101.57 56.58
N LYS A 487 38.11 -101.56 57.25
CA LYS A 487 37.88 -102.26 58.53
C LYS A 487 37.77 -103.79 58.43
N LYS A 488 37.71 -104.35 57.22
CA LYS A 488 37.60 -105.80 56.98
C LYS A 488 38.96 -106.46 56.70
N LYS A 489 40.05 -105.73 56.88
CA LYS A 489 41.44 -106.15 56.62
C LYS A 489 42.34 -106.19 57.87
N GLU A 490 41.78 -105.90 59.05
CA GLU A 490 42.29 -106.39 60.35
C GLU A 490 41.57 -107.69 60.69
#